data_AF-A0A3M0ZPW7-F1
#
_entry.id   AF-A0A3M0ZPW7-F1
#
_cell.length_a   1.000
_cell.length_b   1.000
_cell.length_c   1.000
_cell.angle_alpha   90.00
_cell.angle_beta   90.00
_cell.angle_gamma   90.00
#
_symmetry.space_group_name_H-M   'P 1'
#
loop_
_entity.id
_entity.type
_entity.pdbx_description
1 polymer ?
#
loop_
_entity_poly.entity_id
_entity_poly.type
_entity_poly.pdbx_seq_one_letter_code
_entity_poly.pdbx_strand_id
1 'polypeptide(L)'
;MRGISSGQYGDALLNHMLQLIDGVFEIEGIYIIAATNRSDIIDPALKRPGRLEKTVTIPLPGFEERKKIFEIYLNKLPLDSRVSLDELAKVTEGCSGAVIAAICNQAGLNAFKGRNIRKGSPVVSLDDLAQAINQFVK
;
A
#
# COMPACT_ATOMS: atom_id res chain seq x y z
N MET A 1 -37.55 -18.32 -21.39
CA MET A 1 -36.69 -18.05 -20.20
C MET A 1 -35.64 -17.05 -20.64
N ARG A 2 -35.84 -15.74 -20.41
CA ARG A 2 -34.87 -14.71 -20.83
C ARG A 2 -33.68 -14.75 -19.90
N GLY A 3 -32.48 -14.94 -20.46
CA GLY A 3 -31.23 -14.94 -19.72
C GLY A 3 -31.02 -13.59 -19.04
N ILE A 4 -30.87 -13.63 -17.72
CA ILE A 4 -30.56 -12.45 -16.92
C ILE A 4 -29.09 -12.14 -17.17
N SER A 5 -28.84 -11.11 -17.96
CA SER A 5 -27.50 -10.63 -18.27
C SER A 5 -26.83 -10.08 -17.03
N SER A 6 -25.57 -10.44 -16.80
CA SER A 6 -24.70 -10.04 -15.68
C SER A 6 -24.67 -8.52 -15.38
N GLY A 7 -24.99 -7.67 -16.35
CA GLY A 7 -25.09 -6.22 -16.16
C GLY A 7 -26.24 -5.75 -15.26
N GLN A 8 -27.41 -6.42 -15.28
CA GLN A 8 -28.56 -6.00 -14.46
C GLN A 8 -28.32 -6.14 -12.96
N TYR A 9 -27.54 -7.15 -12.56
CA TYR A 9 -27.18 -7.34 -11.15
C TYR A 9 -26.19 -6.26 -10.68
N GLY A 10 -25.24 -5.86 -11.52
CA GLY A 10 -24.28 -4.80 -11.21
C GLY A 10 -24.96 -3.46 -10.98
N ASP A 11 -25.87 -3.07 -11.88
CA ASP A 11 -26.60 -1.80 -11.77
C ASP A 11 -27.53 -1.79 -10.57
N ALA A 12 -28.22 -2.90 -10.28
CA ALA A 12 -29.08 -3.01 -9.10
C ALA A 12 -28.26 -2.89 -7.80
N LEU A 13 -27.09 -3.53 -7.73
CA LEU A 13 -26.21 -3.48 -6.56
C LEU A 13 -25.64 -2.07 -6.36
N LEU A 14 -25.27 -1.39 -7.45
CA LEU A 14 -24.75 -0.03 -7.41
C LEU A 14 -25.82 0.96 -6.94
N ASN A 15 -27.04 0.85 -7.46
CA ASN A 15 -28.18 1.65 -7.00
C ASN A 15 -28.50 1.41 -5.53
N HIS A 16 -28.41 0.15 -5.07
CA HIS A 16 -28.62 -0.17 -3.66
C HIS A 16 -27.52 0.45 -2.78
N MET A 17 -26.25 0.38 -3.20
CA MET A 17 -25.16 1.07 -2.50
C MET A 17 -25.37 2.58 -2.43
N LEU A 18 -25.85 3.22 -3.50
CA LEU A 18 -26.15 4.65 -3.50
C LEU A 18 -27.23 5.01 -2.48
N GLN A 19 -28.31 4.21 -2.39
CA GLN A 19 -29.36 4.42 -1.39
C GLN A 19 -28.84 4.30 0.04
N LEU A 20 -27.95 3.33 0.30
CA LEU A 20 -27.33 3.16 1.62
C LEU A 20 -26.43 4.35 1.96
N ILE A 21 -25.64 4.83 1.00
CA ILE A 21 -24.78 6.01 1.19
C ILE A 21 -25.65 7.24 1.49
N ASP A 22 -26.68 7.50 0.69
CA ASP A 22 -27.56 8.64 0.86
C ASP A 22 -28.22 8.62 2.26
N GLY A 23 -28.67 7.45 2.74
CA GLY A 23 -29.25 7.33 4.09
C GLY A 23 -28.26 7.47 5.25
N VAL A 24 -26.98 7.10 5.06
CA VAL A 24 -25.94 7.27 6.10
C VAL A 24 -25.49 8.72 6.21
N PHE A 25 -25.52 9.49 5.12
CA PHE A 25 -25.15 10.90 5.13
C PHE A 25 -26.09 11.79 5.95
N GLU A 26 -27.33 11.36 6.19
CA GLU A 26 -28.28 12.07 7.04
C GLU A 26 -27.97 11.92 8.55
N ILE A 27 -27.05 11.03 8.92
CA ILE A 27 -26.68 10.76 10.31
C ILE A 27 -25.44 11.56 10.70
N GLU A 28 -25.59 12.48 11.65
CA GLU A 28 -24.46 13.24 12.18
C GLU A 28 -23.41 12.34 12.85
N GLY A 29 -22.13 12.63 12.60
CA GLY A 29 -21.00 11.93 13.23
C GLY A 29 -20.52 10.67 12.50
N ILE A 30 -21.12 10.30 11.35
CA ILE A 30 -20.64 9.20 10.52
C ILE A 30 -19.82 9.72 9.33
N TYR A 31 -18.68 9.09 9.08
CA TYR A 31 -17.82 9.37 7.92
C TYR A 31 -17.66 8.12 7.07
N ILE A 32 -17.76 8.29 5.75
CA ILE A 32 -17.54 7.21 4.78
C ILE A 32 -16.20 7.45 4.08
N ILE A 33 -15.31 6.46 4.16
CA ILE A 33 -14.03 6.46 3.45
C ILE A 33 -14.03 5.30 2.45
N ALA A 34 -13.70 5.61 1.19
CA ALA A 34 -13.56 4.64 0.11
C ALA A 34 -12.17 4.73 -0.52
N ALA A 35 -11.63 3.61 -0.96
CA ALA A 35 -10.33 3.53 -1.64
C ALA A 35 -10.46 2.77 -2.96
N THR A 36 -9.80 3.24 -4.01
CA THR A 36 -9.74 2.58 -5.32
C THR A 36 -8.38 2.82 -5.98
N ASN A 37 -7.92 1.83 -6.75
CA ASN A 37 -6.78 2.00 -7.67
C ASN A 37 -7.24 2.39 -9.08
N ARG A 38 -8.55 2.45 -9.32
CA ARG A 38 -9.18 2.74 -10.61
C ARG A 38 -10.28 3.78 -10.45
N SER A 39 -9.89 5.04 -10.24
CA SER A 39 -10.84 6.15 -10.11
C SER A 39 -11.53 6.51 -11.44
N ASP A 40 -10.96 6.07 -12.56
CA ASP A 40 -11.43 6.22 -13.94
C ASP A 40 -12.75 5.49 -14.21
N ILE A 41 -12.96 4.34 -13.56
CA ILE A 41 -14.17 3.51 -13.76
C ILE A 41 -15.24 3.72 -12.69
N ILE A 42 -15.02 4.60 -11.71
CA ILE A 42 -16.03 4.89 -10.69
C ILE A 42 -17.16 5.72 -11.32
N ASP A 43 -18.39 5.27 -11.10
CA ASP A 43 -19.61 5.97 -11.51
C ASP A 43 -19.58 7.44 -11.03
N PRO A 44 -19.69 8.43 -11.93
CA PRO A 44 -19.74 9.84 -11.57
C PRO A 44 -20.82 10.19 -10.54
N ALA A 45 -21.91 9.42 -10.47
CA ALA A 45 -22.99 9.59 -9.50
C ALA A 45 -22.50 9.43 -8.05
N LEU A 46 -21.48 8.60 -7.80
CA LEU A 46 -20.87 8.43 -6.47
C LEU A 46 -20.06 9.65 -6.04
N LYS A 47 -19.50 10.41 -6.99
CA LYS A 47 -18.62 11.56 -6.74
C LYS A 47 -19.38 12.89 -6.54
N ARG A 48 -20.71 12.87 -6.64
CA ARG A 48 -21.54 14.07 -6.48
C ARG A 48 -21.53 14.58 -5.03
N PRO A 49 -21.79 15.88 -4.82
CA PRO A 49 -21.96 16.45 -3.49
C PRO A 49 -22.96 15.65 -2.65
N GLY A 50 -22.67 15.45 -1.36
CA GLY A 50 -23.48 14.62 -0.45
C GLY A 50 -23.20 13.11 -0.53
N ARG A 51 -22.20 12.68 -1.31
CA ARG A 51 -21.71 11.28 -1.39
C ARG A 51 -20.19 11.24 -1.22
N LEU A 52 -19.44 10.60 -2.12
CA LEU A 52 -17.98 10.58 -2.13
C LEU A 52 -17.42 11.87 -2.75
N GLU A 53 -17.78 13.01 -2.18
CA GLU A 53 -17.45 14.33 -2.71
C GLU A 53 -15.94 14.62 -2.64
N LYS A 54 -15.29 14.31 -1.52
CA LYS A 54 -13.87 14.60 -1.32
C LYS A 54 -13.02 13.46 -1.87
N THR A 55 -12.22 13.77 -2.88
CA THR A 55 -11.24 12.84 -3.45
C THR A 55 -9.84 13.24 -3.00
N VAL A 56 -9.10 12.28 -2.44
CA VAL A 56 -7.69 12.42 -2.11
C VAL A 56 -6.90 11.44 -2.96
N THR A 57 -6.01 11.95 -3.81
CA THR A 57 -5.12 11.13 -4.62
C THR A 57 -3.85 10.84 -3.85
N ILE A 58 -3.49 9.55 -3.74
CA ILE A 58 -2.25 9.10 -3.10
C ILE A 58 -1.23 8.84 -4.23
N PRO A 59 -0.23 9.72 -4.43
CA PRO A 59 0.81 9.48 -5.42
C PRO A 59 1.81 8.42 -4.95
N LEU A 60 2.73 8.02 -5.83
CA LEU A 60 3.92 7.28 -5.42
C LEU A 60 4.75 8.12 -4.45
N PRO A 61 5.39 7.49 -3.45
CA PRO A 61 6.18 8.22 -2.46
C PRO A 61 7.43 8.84 -3.10
N GLY A 62 7.65 10.12 -2.80
CA GLY A 62 8.88 10.83 -3.04
C GLY A 62 10.02 10.37 -2.13
N PHE A 63 11.19 10.99 -2.28
CA PHE A 63 12.42 10.58 -1.60
C PHE A 63 12.28 10.51 -0.06
N GLU A 64 11.82 11.60 0.58
CA GLU A 64 11.65 11.66 2.04
C GLU A 64 10.57 10.69 2.55
N GLU A 65 9.53 10.46 1.76
CA GLU A 65 8.47 9.50 2.12
C GLU A 65 8.98 8.07 2.04
N ARG A 66 9.76 7.72 1.01
CA ARG A 66 10.43 6.41 0.94
C ARG A 66 11.37 6.19 2.12
N LYS A 67 12.15 7.21 2.50
CA LYS A 67 13.03 7.16 3.68
C LYS A 67 12.25 6.85 4.96
N LYS A 68 11.12 7.54 5.19
CA LYS A 68 10.22 7.27 6.32
C LYS A 68 9.60 5.87 6.27
N ILE A 69 9.22 5.41 5.09
CA ILE A 69 8.70 4.04 4.92
C ILE A 69 9.78 3.03 5.33
N PHE A 70 11.01 3.16 4.82
CA PHE A 70 12.13 2.32 5.25
C PHE A 70 12.36 2.39 6.76
N GLU A 71 12.36 3.59 7.35
CA GLU A 71 12.49 3.76 8.78
C GLU A 71 11.43 2.97 9.55
N ILE A 72 10.15 3.07 9.18
CA ILE A 72 9.04 2.36 9.84
C ILE A 72 9.23 0.84 9.80
N TYR A 73 9.68 0.29 8.67
CA TYR A 73 9.87 -1.15 8.52
C TYR A 73 11.17 -1.66 9.14
N LEU A 74 12.27 -0.92 9.01
CA LEU A 74 13.59 -1.34 9.49
C LEU A 74 13.78 -1.10 10.99
N ASN A 75 13.08 -0.14 11.60
CA ASN A 75 13.16 0.10 13.05
C ASN A 75 12.65 -1.10 13.89
N LYS A 76 11.95 -2.06 13.25
CA LYS A 76 11.52 -3.32 13.88
C LYS A 76 12.57 -4.43 13.80
N LEU A 77 13.67 -4.21 13.10
CA LEU A 77 14.70 -5.21 12.81
C LEU A 77 16.04 -4.76 13.39
N PRO A 78 16.87 -5.69 13.89
CA PRO A 78 18.26 -5.36 14.21
C PRO A 78 18.98 -4.98 12.90
N LEU A 79 19.46 -3.75 12.79
CA LEU A 79 20.04 -3.20 11.56
C LEU A 79 21.55 -2.98 11.71
N ASP A 80 22.33 -3.32 10.68
CA ASP A 80 23.75 -3.00 10.62
C ASP A 80 23.94 -1.48 10.57
N SER A 81 24.91 -0.94 11.33
CA SER A 81 25.18 0.49 11.43
C SER A 81 25.62 1.12 10.10
N ARG A 82 26.02 0.30 9.13
CA ARG A 82 26.40 0.74 7.79
C ARG A 82 25.19 0.99 6.88
N VAL A 83 23.98 0.62 7.29
CA VAL A 83 22.79 0.83 6.46
C VAL A 83 22.38 2.30 6.45
N SER A 84 22.40 2.90 5.26
CA SER A 84 21.97 4.28 5.03
C SER A 84 20.56 4.32 4.45
N LEU A 85 19.61 4.90 5.19
CA LEU A 85 18.23 5.09 4.69
C LEU A 85 18.18 6.04 3.49
N ASP A 86 19.10 7.00 3.41
CA ASP A 86 19.22 7.91 2.28
C ASP A 86 19.62 7.18 1.00
N GLU A 87 20.53 6.22 1.09
CA GLU A 87 20.93 5.41 -0.07
C GLU A 87 19.80 4.49 -0.52
N LEU A 88 19.12 3.83 0.43
CA LEU A 88 17.96 2.99 0.15
C LEU A 88 16.85 3.78 -0.56
N ALA A 89 16.54 4.98 -0.08
CA ALA A 89 15.53 5.84 -0.69
C ALA A 89 15.93 6.33 -2.10
N LYS A 90 17.23 6.51 -2.38
CA LYS A 90 17.74 6.87 -3.73
C LYS A 90 17.57 5.72 -4.71
N VAL A 91 18.03 4.53 -4.36
CA VAL A 91 18.03 3.37 -5.27
C VAL A 91 16.66 2.74 -5.49
N THR A 92 15.64 3.16 -4.72
CA THR A 92 14.25 2.69 -4.84
C THR A 92 13.31 3.76 -5.40
N GLU A 93 13.84 4.68 -6.21
CA GLU A 93 13.02 5.65 -6.92
C GLU A 93 11.90 4.98 -7.74
N GLY A 94 10.69 5.54 -7.70
CA GLY A 94 9.51 5.00 -8.36
C GLY A 94 8.87 3.80 -7.65
N CYS A 95 9.47 3.26 -6.58
CA CYS A 95 8.86 2.18 -5.81
C CYS A 95 7.66 2.68 -5.01
N SER A 96 6.59 1.86 -4.98
CA SER A 96 5.48 2.07 -4.05
C SER A 96 5.86 1.64 -2.63
N GLY A 97 5.12 2.11 -1.63
CA GLY A 97 5.33 1.67 -0.24
C GLY A 97 5.20 0.16 -0.05
N ALA A 98 4.36 -0.50 -0.85
CA ALA A 98 4.22 -1.95 -0.83
C ALA A 98 5.49 -2.68 -1.32
N VAL A 99 6.16 -2.15 -2.35
CA VAL A 99 7.44 -2.70 -2.84
C VAL A 99 8.53 -2.52 -1.79
N ILE A 100 8.61 -1.35 -1.15
CA ILE A 100 9.58 -1.09 -0.07
C ILE A 100 9.35 -2.05 1.11
N ALA A 101 8.09 -2.26 1.51
CA ALA A 101 7.74 -3.22 2.54
C ALA A 101 8.19 -4.65 2.18
N ALA A 102 8.00 -5.07 0.92
CA ALA A 102 8.43 -6.36 0.43
C ALA A 102 9.96 -6.51 0.47
N ILE A 103 10.71 -5.47 0.08
CA ILE A 103 12.17 -5.43 0.17
C ILE A 103 12.62 -5.63 1.63
N CYS A 104 12.07 -4.86 2.57
CA CYS A 104 12.42 -4.98 3.99
C CYS A 104 12.13 -6.39 4.55
N ASN A 105 10.97 -6.96 4.21
CA ASN A 105 10.61 -8.31 4.62
C ASN A 105 11.57 -9.35 4.05
N GLN A 106 11.90 -9.24 2.76
CA GLN A 106 12.83 -10.16 2.10
C GLN A 106 14.25 -10.05 2.67
N ALA A 107 14.72 -8.84 2.96
CA ALA A 107 16.01 -8.62 3.61
C ALA A 107 16.06 -9.27 5.00
N GLY A 108 14.98 -9.17 5.79
CA GLY A 108 14.85 -9.89 7.06
C GLY A 108 14.92 -11.41 6.90
N LEU A 109 14.26 -11.96 5.88
CA LEU A 109 14.33 -13.40 5.57
C LEU A 109 15.73 -13.83 5.12
N ASN A 110 16.42 -13.02 4.33
CA ASN A 110 17.80 -13.28 3.89
C ASN A 110 18.73 -13.33 5.10
N ALA A 111 18.62 -12.35 6.01
CA ALA A 111 19.41 -12.27 7.23
C ALA A 111 19.18 -13.49 8.15
N PHE A 112 17.95 -14.01 8.20
CA PHE A 112 17.59 -15.22 8.94
C PHE A 112 18.15 -16.50 8.31
N LYS A 113 18.07 -16.65 6.97
CA LYS A 113 18.56 -17.84 6.26
C LYS A 113 20.08 -17.93 6.22
N GLY A 114 20.76 -16.79 6.05
CA GLY A 114 22.22 -16.74 5.88
C GLY A 114 23.02 -16.99 7.16
N ARG A 115 22.39 -16.96 8.34
CA ARG A 115 23.09 -17.11 9.61
C ARG A 115 22.56 -18.29 10.42
N ASN A 116 23.47 -19.20 10.81
CA ASN A 116 23.19 -20.28 11.74
C ASN A 116 22.59 -19.71 13.04
N ILE A 117 21.44 -20.27 13.46
CA ILE A 117 20.58 -19.89 14.60
C ILE A 117 21.32 -19.83 15.98
N ARG A 118 22.63 -20.10 16.00
CA ARG A 118 23.45 -20.28 17.21
C ARG A 118 24.01 -19.00 17.83
N LYS A 119 23.87 -17.82 17.21
CA LYS A 119 24.39 -16.54 17.75
C LYS A 119 23.41 -15.39 17.55
N GLY A 120 22.45 -15.25 18.46
CA GLY A 120 21.64 -14.04 18.61
C GLY A 120 20.64 -13.75 17.50
N SER A 121 19.95 -12.61 17.62
CA SER A 121 18.99 -12.12 16.63
C SER A 121 19.71 -11.77 15.32
N PRO A 122 19.23 -12.21 14.14
CA PRO A 122 19.88 -11.92 12.86
C PRO A 122 19.82 -10.41 12.58
N VAL A 123 20.99 -9.83 12.29
CA VAL A 123 21.14 -8.40 11.95
C VAL A 123 21.03 -8.21 10.45
N VAL A 124 20.08 -7.40 9.98
CA VAL A 124 19.93 -7.11 8.55
C VAL A 124 21.15 -6.32 8.07
N SER A 125 21.89 -6.89 7.13
CA SER A 125 23.09 -6.29 6.54
C SER A 125 22.78 -5.56 5.24
N LEU A 126 23.75 -4.78 4.77
CA LEU A 126 23.68 -4.15 3.44
C LEU A 126 23.51 -5.18 2.31
N ASP A 127 24.16 -6.34 2.42
CA ASP A 127 24.08 -7.38 1.39
C ASP A 127 22.67 -8.00 1.32
N ASP A 128 22.04 -8.20 2.47
CA ASP A 128 20.66 -8.72 2.56
C ASP A 128 19.67 -7.77 1.87
N LEU A 129 19.84 -6.46 2.10
CA LEU A 129 19.06 -5.40 1.48
C LEU A 129 19.37 -5.26 -0.01
N ALA A 130 20.63 -5.30 -0.42
CA ALA A 130 21.03 -5.21 -1.82
C ALA A 130 20.48 -6.38 -2.64
N GLN A 131 20.52 -7.60 -2.11
CA GLN A 131 19.91 -8.77 -2.74
C GLN A 131 18.39 -8.61 -2.88
N ALA A 132 17.72 -8.12 -1.82
CA ALA A 132 16.29 -7.86 -1.87
C ALA A 132 15.95 -6.77 -2.90
N ILE A 133 16.69 -5.66 -2.94
CA ILE A 133 16.48 -4.57 -3.90
C ILE A 133 16.60 -5.10 -5.33
N ASN A 134 17.67 -5.84 -5.66
CA ASN A 134 17.86 -6.41 -6.99
C ASN A 134 16.75 -7.39 -7.43
N GLN A 135 16.03 -7.97 -6.47
CA GLN A 135 14.91 -8.87 -6.76
C GLN A 135 13.63 -8.10 -7.11
N PHE A 136 13.41 -6.92 -6.52
CA PHE A 136 12.16 -6.17 -6.64
C PHE A 136 12.27 -4.92 -7.52
N VAL A 137 13.47 -4.38 -7.70
CA VAL A 137 13.79 -3.25 -8.58
C VAL A 137 14.44 -3.82 -9.84
N LYS A 138 13.78 -3.62 -10.99
CA LYS A 138 14.28 -4.04 -12.31
C LYS A 138 15.00 -2.91 -13.02
#